data_AF-A0A1V5GCT3-F1
#
_entry.id   AF-A0A1V5GCT3-F1
#
_cell.length_a   1.000
_cell.length_b   1.000
_cell.length_c   1.000
_cell.angle_alpha   90.00
_cell.angle_beta   90.00
_cell.angle_gamma   90.00
#
_symmetry.space_group_name_H-M   'P 1'
#
loop_
_entity.id
_entity.type
_entity.pdbx_description
1 polymer ?
#
loop_
_entity_poly.entity_id
_entity_poly.type
_entity_poly.pdbx_seq_one_letter_code
_entity_poly.pdbx_strand_id
1 'polypeptide(L)'
;MKRNILTESLNPKLQGIRYFTGNMTTLKKLFLFFCFISCSVLSRAQGNIEFVENKGQWDPRVLFKGTVSNGDFYIRNGGITMVQYNAADMAHVLQLIHDGRHDLPEENFMVRSHAFNVDFLGNTFANKTKAEKPLTTVNNYFKGNDPSKWGSGCGIYQTITLEEVYPNIDVRYYTNYGYLKYDIIVKPGGDVSKIALKYSGVDHLQTKNKELLIKTSLGELKESSPYTYQAGLTGKKEINCKYTVKDNVVRFDVKGYDPKATLVIDPVIVFCSFSGSRGDNWGFTATYGPDGSMFGGGYNLEPGYPVSTGAFQTNFSGATDISIIKLTPNGTNRVYATYIGGSSDEQVHSLVVDPQGNLVLAGRTKSALSGPAGFPLKNGAADIVGPCGGWDIVLMKLKE
;
A
#
# COMPACT_ATOMS: atom_id res chain seq x y z
N MET A 1 -3.17 89.09 13.37
CA MET A 1 -3.77 87.95 14.07
C MET A 1 -4.76 87.31 13.09
N LYS A 2 -4.23 86.47 12.18
CA LYS A 2 -4.34 84.98 12.15
C LYS A 2 -5.58 84.53 11.34
N ARG A 3 -5.40 84.53 9.99
CA ARG A 3 -6.20 84.02 8.83
C ARG A 3 -7.53 83.31 9.21
N ASN A 4 -8.75 83.77 8.89
CA ASN A 4 -9.39 84.31 7.65
C ASN A 4 -9.19 83.46 6.39
N ILE A 5 -10.15 83.09 5.52
CA ILE A 5 -11.62 83.19 5.38
C ILE A 5 -11.96 82.09 4.34
N LEU A 6 -13.04 81.31 4.52
CA LEU A 6 -13.64 80.42 3.52
C LEU A 6 -15.02 80.99 3.17
N THR A 7 -15.23 81.43 1.93
CA THR A 7 -16.55 81.79 1.39
C THR A 7 -16.62 81.45 -0.11
N GLU A 8 -17.76 80.86 -0.52
CA GLU A 8 -18.44 80.98 -1.82
C GLU A 8 -17.72 80.46 -3.09
N SER A 9 -18.33 80.06 -4.20
CA SER A 9 -19.68 79.63 -4.62
C SER A 9 -19.53 79.08 -6.07
N LEU A 10 -20.43 78.19 -6.49
CA LEU A 10 -20.87 77.91 -7.88
C LEU A 10 -19.96 77.20 -8.94
N ASN A 11 -20.27 75.90 -9.12
CA ASN A 11 -20.42 75.10 -10.37
C ASN A 11 -19.20 74.82 -11.30
N PRO A 12 -19.19 73.77 -12.17
CA PRO A 12 -20.12 72.65 -12.35
C PRO A 12 -19.46 71.26 -12.63
N LYS A 13 -20.33 70.25 -12.86
CA LYS A 13 -20.10 68.96 -13.54
C LYS A 13 -19.68 67.76 -12.68
N LEU A 14 -20.72 67.03 -12.26
CA LEU A 14 -20.93 65.61 -12.61
C LEU A 14 -19.66 64.83 -12.96
N GLN A 15 -19.14 64.13 -11.95
CA GLN A 15 -18.52 62.80 -11.99
C GLN A 15 -17.95 62.60 -10.59
N GLY A 16 -18.65 61.96 -9.66
CA GLY A 16 -18.94 60.54 -9.71
C GLY A 16 -18.25 59.91 -8.51
N ILE A 17 -19.04 59.67 -7.47
CA ILE A 17 -18.79 58.77 -6.32
C ILE A 17 -17.92 59.33 -5.20
N ARG A 18 -18.63 59.76 -4.14
CA ARG A 18 -18.15 59.83 -2.76
C ARG A 18 -17.69 58.45 -2.31
N TYR A 19 -16.50 58.40 -1.70
CA TYR A 19 -16.12 57.57 -0.57
C TYR A 19 -16.90 56.27 -0.38
N PHE A 20 -16.36 55.18 -0.95
CA PHE A 20 -16.43 53.88 -0.30
C PHE A 20 -15.57 53.94 0.97
N THR A 21 -16.20 54.21 2.10
CA THR A 21 -15.86 53.49 3.33
C THR A 21 -16.30 52.06 3.12
N GLY A 22 -15.37 51.19 2.78
CA GLY A 22 -15.63 49.76 2.64
C GLY A 22 -14.88 49.15 1.47
N ASN A 23 -13.80 48.43 1.77
CA ASN A 23 -13.86 46.98 1.75
C ASN A 23 -12.46 46.39 1.99
N MET A 24 -12.35 45.58 3.05
CA MET A 24 -11.19 44.75 3.39
C MET A 24 -10.92 43.62 2.37
N THR A 25 -11.33 43.75 1.11
CA THR A 25 -11.20 42.69 0.09
C THR A 25 -9.99 42.85 -0.82
N THR A 26 -9.29 43.99 -0.80
CA THR A 26 -8.13 44.20 -1.68
C THR A 26 -6.79 43.86 -1.02
N LEU A 27 -6.69 43.87 0.32
CA LEU A 27 -5.46 43.44 1.03
C LEU A 27 -5.41 41.92 1.29
N LYS A 28 -6.55 41.22 1.26
CA LYS A 28 -6.61 39.75 1.37
C LYS A 28 -6.26 39.02 0.07
N LYS A 29 -6.26 39.71 -1.09
CA LYS A 29 -5.90 39.10 -2.38
C LYS A 29 -4.40 39.13 -2.69
N LEU A 30 -3.60 39.91 -1.96
CA LEU A 30 -2.13 39.88 -2.11
C LEU A 30 -1.45 38.81 -1.23
N PHE A 31 -2.11 38.36 -0.15
CA PHE A 31 -1.62 37.25 0.68
C PHE A 31 -1.97 35.86 0.11
N LEU A 32 -2.93 35.79 -0.83
CA LEU A 32 -3.32 34.55 -1.48
C LEU A 32 -2.41 34.14 -2.66
N PHE A 33 -1.51 35.01 -3.11
CA PHE A 33 -0.61 34.71 -4.24
C PHE A 33 0.79 34.23 -3.81
N PHE A 34 1.15 34.34 -2.53
CA PHE A 34 2.44 33.88 -2.00
C PHE A 34 2.40 32.58 -1.18
N CYS A 35 1.21 32.05 -0.85
CA CYS A 35 1.07 30.70 -0.27
C CYS A 35 0.88 29.60 -1.34
N PHE A 36 1.20 29.88 -2.60
CA PHE A 36 1.24 28.88 -3.67
C PHE A 36 2.59 28.12 -3.76
N ILE A 37 3.52 28.34 -2.82
CA ILE A 37 4.81 27.64 -2.75
C ILE A 37 5.16 27.30 -1.29
N SER A 38 4.44 26.38 -0.66
CA SER A 38 4.95 25.53 0.45
C SER A 38 3.85 24.64 1.02
N CYS A 39 3.28 23.78 0.20
CA CYS A 39 2.74 22.53 0.74
C CYS A 39 2.87 21.51 -0.37
N SER A 40 4.09 21.00 -0.51
CA SER A 40 4.30 19.70 -1.13
C SER A 40 3.46 18.72 -0.33
N VAL A 41 2.25 18.46 -0.82
CA VAL A 41 1.43 17.33 -0.43
C VAL A 41 2.30 16.13 -0.73
N LEU A 42 2.96 15.57 0.29
CA LEU A 42 3.42 14.20 0.25
C LEU A 42 2.16 13.34 0.26
N SER A 43 1.51 13.26 -0.91
CA SER A 43 0.85 12.04 -1.30
C SER A 43 1.95 10.99 -1.26
N ARG A 44 2.04 10.22 -0.18
CA ARG A 44 2.67 8.91 -0.29
C ARG A 44 1.70 8.08 -1.12
N ALA A 45 1.80 8.25 -2.45
CA ALA A 45 1.41 7.21 -3.37
C ALA A 45 2.00 5.91 -2.82
N GLN A 46 1.20 4.84 -2.75
CA GLN A 46 1.74 3.52 -2.46
C GLN A 46 2.76 3.25 -3.57
N GLY A 47 4.04 3.44 -3.24
CA GLY A 47 5.12 3.50 -4.21
C GLY A 47 5.23 2.17 -4.92
N ASN A 48 5.57 2.20 -6.21
CA ASN A 48 6.09 0.99 -6.83
C ASN A 48 7.31 0.52 -6.04
N ILE A 49 7.52 -0.79 -5.92
CA ILE A 49 8.80 -1.29 -5.41
C ILE A 49 9.87 -0.79 -6.37
N GLU A 50 10.80 -0.05 -5.80
CA GLU A 50 11.94 0.53 -6.46
C GLU A 50 13.11 -0.44 -6.34
N PHE A 51 13.69 -0.80 -7.47
CA PHE A 51 14.91 -1.58 -7.56
C PHE A 51 16.09 -0.63 -7.66
N VAL A 52 16.89 -0.60 -6.60
CA VAL A 52 18.09 0.23 -6.52
C VAL A 52 19.29 -0.59 -6.99
N GLU A 53 20.04 -0.04 -7.92
CA GLU A 53 21.26 -0.62 -8.48
C GLU A 53 22.36 -0.78 -7.42
N ASN A 54 23.06 -1.92 -7.43
CA ASN A 54 24.26 -2.10 -6.62
C ASN A 54 25.49 -1.50 -7.31
N LYS A 55 26.09 -0.48 -6.68
CA LYS A 55 27.37 0.13 -7.08
C LYS A 55 28.49 -0.15 -6.06
N GLY A 56 28.31 -1.13 -5.18
CA GLY A 56 29.28 -1.52 -4.15
C GLY A 56 28.79 -1.34 -2.71
N GLN A 57 27.58 -0.80 -2.51
CA GLN A 57 27.01 -0.58 -1.18
C GLN A 57 26.46 -1.87 -0.52
N TRP A 58 26.39 -2.97 -1.26
CA TRP A 58 25.96 -4.30 -0.79
C TRP A 58 26.89 -5.40 -1.32
N ASP A 59 26.64 -6.64 -0.89
CA ASP A 59 27.37 -7.83 -1.35
C ASP A 59 27.51 -7.87 -2.90
N PRO A 60 28.71 -8.17 -3.43
CA PRO A 60 28.98 -8.11 -4.87
C PRO A 60 28.15 -9.09 -5.72
N ARG A 61 27.48 -10.08 -5.11
CA ARG A 61 26.55 -10.97 -5.81
C ARG A 61 25.21 -10.31 -6.12
N VAL A 62 24.87 -9.21 -5.43
CA VAL A 62 23.63 -8.46 -5.61
C VAL A 62 23.78 -7.54 -6.82
N LEU A 63 22.80 -7.58 -7.72
CA LEU A 63 22.66 -6.67 -8.85
C LEU A 63 21.75 -5.49 -8.48
N PHE A 64 20.60 -5.80 -7.87
CA PHE A 64 19.61 -4.82 -7.45
C PHE A 64 18.97 -5.20 -6.12
N LYS A 65 18.55 -4.20 -5.34
CA LYS A 65 17.74 -4.38 -4.13
C LYS A 65 16.39 -3.70 -4.28
N GLY A 66 15.32 -4.43 -4.04
CA GLY A 66 13.98 -3.91 -3.76
C GLY A 66 13.66 -3.99 -2.26
N THR A 67 12.83 -3.08 -1.78
CA THR A 67 12.28 -3.13 -0.40
C THR A 67 10.79 -3.45 -0.50
N VAL A 68 10.34 -4.43 0.28
CA VAL A 68 8.92 -4.84 0.37
C VAL A 68 8.39 -4.52 1.77
N SER A 69 7.06 -4.57 1.95
CA SER A 69 6.40 -4.12 3.18
C SER A 69 6.93 -4.74 4.48
N ASN A 70 7.40 -5.99 4.45
CA ASN A 70 7.91 -6.72 5.60
C ASN A 70 9.29 -7.34 5.34
N GLY A 71 10.09 -6.76 4.45
CA GLY A 71 11.31 -7.43 4.02
C GLY A 71 12.13 -6.71 2.97
N ASP A 72 13.21 -7.38 2.58
CA ASP A 72 14.07 -6.96 1.48
C ASP A 72 14.17 -8.05 0.43
N PHE A 73 14.30 -7.62 -0.82
CA PHE A 73 14.40 -8.48 -1.99
C PHE A 73 15.66 -8.15 -2.76
N TYR A 74 16.56 -9.11 -2.90
CA TYR A 74 17.83 -8.94 -3.59
C TYR A 74 17.81 -9.76 -4.87
N ILE A 75 17.96 -9.09 -6.01
CA ILE A 75 18.20 -9.74 -7.30
C ILE A 75 19.70 -10.00 -7.39
N ARG A 76 20.09 -11.25 -7.62
CA ARG A 76 21.47 -11.70 -7.71
C ARG A 76 21.78 -12.28 -9.08
N ASN A 77 23.07 -12.46 -9.35
CA ASN A 77 23.49 -13.32 -10.44
C ASN A 77 23.04 -14.77 -10.17
N GLY A 78 22.13 -15.30 -11.00
CA GLY A 78 21.65 -16.68 -10.91
C GLY A 78 20.54 -16.94 -9.88
N GLY A 79 19.92 -15.90 -9.29
CA GLY A 79 18.82 -16.10 -8.35
C GLY A 79 18.38 -14.84 -7.61
N ILE A 80 17.60 -15.05 -6.56
CA ILE A 80 17.13 -14.00 -5.64
C ILE A 80 17.39 -14.39 -4.19
N THR A 81 17.45 -13.39 -3.31
CA THR A 81 17.39 -13.58 -1.86
C THR A 81 16.23 -12.78 -1.31
N MET A 82 15.40 -13.44 -0.50
CA MET A 82 14.30 -12.84 0.23
C MET A 82 14.69 -12.74 1.70
N VAL A 83 14.51 -11.57 2.30
CA VAL A 83 14.67 -11.35 3.75
C VAL A 83 13.31 -10.96 4.30
N GLN A 84 12.82 -11.72 5.27
CA GLN A 84 11.61 -11.43 6.02
C GLN A 84 11.98 -10.84 7.38
N TYR A 85 11.30 -9.78 7.77
CA TYR A 85 11.37 -9.22 9.11
C TYR A 85 10.20 -9.69 9.96
N ASN A 86 10.44 -9.95 11.24
CA ASN A 86 9.39 -10.25 12.18
C ASN A 86 8.45 -9.06 12.32
N ALA A 87 7.15 -9.27 12.09
CA ALA A 87 6.17 -8.19 12.05
C ALA A 87 6.02 -7.47 13.40
N ALA A 88 6.10 -8.18 14.52
CA ALA A 88 6.00 -7.58 15.86
C ALA A 88 7.24 -6.72 16.17
N ASP A 89 8.43 -7.21 15.82
CA ASP A 89 9.67 -6.46 16.02
C ASP A 89 9.66 -5.18 15.14
N MET A 90 9.20 -5.28 13.89
CA MET A 90 9.08 -4.11 13.00
C MET A 90 8.03 -3.10 13.47
N ALA A 91 6.91 -3.56 14.03
CA ALA A 91 5.91 -2.66 14.62
C ALA A 91 6.52 -1.83 15.77
N HIS A 92 7.33 -2.49 16.61
CA HIS A 92 8.05 -1.82 17.69
C HIS A 92 9.10 -0.82 17.15
N VAL A 93 9.87 -1.17 16.11
CA VAL A 93 10.79 -0.21 15.44
C VAL A 93 10.03 1.03 14.96
N LEU A 94 8.90 0.83 14.30
CA LEU A 94 8.11 1.93 13.76
C LEU A 94 7.57 2.82 14.88
N GLN A 95 7.14 2.25 16.00
CA GLN A 95 6.70 3.00 17.18
C GLN A 95 7.83 3.88 17.74
N LEU A 96 9.03 3.34 17.91
CA LEU A 96 10.19 4.11 18.40
C LEU A 96 10.54 5.30 17.48
N ILE A 97 10.48 5.09 16.16
CA ILE A 97 10.71 6.15 15.16
C ILE A 97 9.61 7.23 15.23
N HIS A 98 8.36 6.84 15.52
CA HIS A 98 7.23 7.75 15.59
C HIS A 98 7.20 8.60 16.86
N ASP A 99 7.69 8.09 17.99
CA ASP A 99 7.71 8.79 19.27
C ASP A 99 8.78 9.90 19.36
N GLY A 100 9.52 10.16 18.27
CA GLY A 100 10.55 11.19 18.22
C GLY A 100 11.74 10.91 19.15
N ARG A 101 11.84 9.70 19.70
CA ARG A 101 13.01 9.25 20.45
C ARG A 101 14.14 9.03 19.46
N HIS A 102 15.07 9.98 19.41
CA HIS A 102 16.33 9.84 18.68
C HIS A 102 17.29 8.87 19.38
N ASP A 103 17.02 8.56 20.65
CA ASP A 103 17.75 7.58 21.43
C ASP A 103 17.06 6.22 21.26
N LEU A 104 17.65 5.38 20.41
CA LEU A 104 17.36 3.95 20.38
C LEU A 104 17.50 3.42 21.83
N PRO A 105 16.58 2.55 22.31
CA PRO A 105 16.69 2.01 23.66
C PRO A 105 18.07 1.41 23.89
N GLU A 106 18.60 1.63 25.10
CA GLU A 106 19.91 1.14 25.58
C GLU A 106 20.20 -0.27 25.08
N GLU A 107 21.33 -0.40 24.37
CA GLU A 107 22.02 -1.62 23.93
C GLU A 107 21.18 -2.83 23.49
N ASN A 108 21.21 -3.09 22.16
CA ASN A 108 20.78 -4.30 21.45
C ASN A 108 19.27 -4.52 21.25
N PHE A 109 18.63 -3.61 20.52
CA PHE A 109 17.38 -3.93 19.84
C PHE A 109 17.63 -4.93 18.69
N MET A 110 16.98 -6.11 18.75
CA MET A 110 17.13 -7.17 17.74
C MET A 110 15.86 -7.32 16.91
N VAL A 111 15.98 -7.12 15.59
CA VAL A 111 14.92 -7.49 14.62
C VAL A 111 15.14 -8.95 14.22
N ARG A 112 14.26 -9.86 14.67
CA ARG A 112 14.30 -11.23 14.19
C ARG A 112 13.97 -11.25 12.71
N SER A 113 14.82 -11.92 11.95
CA SER A 113 14.73 -11.95 10.49
C SER A 113 14.96 -13.37 9.99
N HIS A 114 14.41 -13.70 8.83
CA HIS A 114 14.65 -14.97 8.15
C HIS A 114 14.98 -14.71 6.69
N ALA A 115 16.12 -15.20 6.23
CA ALA A 115 16.55 -15.07 4.85
C ALA A 115 16.56 -16.42 4.14
N PHE A 116 16.02 -16.46 2.92
CA PHE A 116 16.09 -17.63 2.05
C PHE A 116 16.47 -17.25 0.62
N ASN A 117 17.12 -18.18 -0.06
CA ASN A 117 17.57 -18.03 -1.45
C ASN A 117 16.66 -18.80 -2.38
N VAL A 118 16.43 -18.24 -3.58
CA VAL A 118 15.86 -18.96 -4.72
C VAL A 118 16.85 -18.89 -5.87
N ASP A 119 17.52 -19.99 -6.17
CA ASP A 119 18.55 -20.08 -7.20
C ASP A 119 18.00 -20.79 -8.45
N PHE A 120 18.27 -20.24 -9.63
CA PHE A 120 17.95 -20.87 -10.91
C PHE A 120 18.97 -21.98 -11.19
N LEU A 121 18.60 -23.24 -10.96
CA LEU A 121 19.55 -24.36 -11.14
C LEU A 121 19.91 -24.55 -12.61
N GLY A 122 21.21 -24.68 -12.89
CA GLY A 122 21.72 -24.89 -14.24
C GLY A 122 21.52 -23.70 -15.18
N ASN A 123 21.31 -22.50 -14.63
CA ASN A 123 21.17 -21.27 -15.42
C ASN A 123 22.46 -20.98 -16.22
N THR A 124 22.30 -20.30 -17.35
CA THR A 124 23.37 -19.82 -18.23
C THR A 124 23.53 -18.31 -18.16
N PHE A 125 23.05 -17.70 -17.07
CA PHE A 125 22.93 -16.26 -16.97
C PHE A 125 24.31 -15.60 -17.01
N ALA A 126 24.56 -14.80 -18.05
CA ALA A 126 25.83 -14.11 -18.27
C ALA A 126 25.75 -12.63 -17.88
N ASN A 127 25.04 -12.30 -16.80
CA ASN A 127 24.80 -10.92 -16.34
C ASN A 127 24.16 -10.00 -17.40
N LYS A 128 23.29 -10.54 -18.26
CA LYS A 128 22.50 -9.76 -19.21
C LYS A 128 21.28 -9.18 -18.51
N THR A 129 21.46 -8.09 -17.78
CA THR A 129 20.36 -7.42 -17.07
C THR A 129 19.90 -6.18 -17.80
N LYS A 130 18.59 -6.08 -18.01
CA LYS A 130 17.92 -4.89 -18.52
C LYS A 130 17.14 -4.21 -17.40
N ALA A 131 17.61 -3.04 -16.98
CA ALA A 131 16.92 -2.19 -16.01
C ALA A 131 16.02 -1.19 -16.75
N GLU A 132 14.72 -1.19 -16.44
CA GLU A 132 13.69 -0.47 -17.18
C GLU A 132 12.92 0.49 -16.26
N LYS A 133 12.29 1.51 -16.88
CA LYS A 133 11.56 2.57 -16.17
C LYS A 133 12.43 3.26 -15.10
N PRO A 134 13.55 3.89 -15.50
CA PRO A 134 14.40 4.62 -14.57
C PRO A 134 13.63 5.79 -13.95
N LEU A 135 13.87 6.05 -12.67
CA LEU A 135 13.42 7.29 -12.02
C LEU A 135 14.44 8.41 -12.24
N THR A 136 13.98 9.65 -12.12
CA THR A 136 14.82 10.85 -12.27
C THR A 136 15.71 11.08 -11.04
N THR A 137 15.37 10.47 -9.90
CA THR A 137 16.13 10.51 -8.66
C THR A 137 17.06 9.31 -8.52
N VAL A 138 18.08 9.47 -7.67
CA VAL A 138 19.08 8.45 -7.37
C VAL A 138 19.30 8.36 -5.86
N ASN A 139 19.82 7.22 -5.41
CA ASN A 139 20.22 7.05 -4.01
C ASN A 139 21.74 7.14 -3.85
N ASN A 140 22.17 7.72 -2.73
CA ASN A 140 23.57 7.75 -2.32
C ASN A 140 23.71 7.04 -0.97
N TYR A 141 24.70 6.18 -0.86
CA TYR A 141 24.98 5.37 0.32
C TYR A 141 26.42 5.56 0.77
N PHE A 142 26.61 6.37 1.82
CA PHE A 142 27.89 6.61 2.46
C PHE A 142 27.98 5.80 3.75
N LYS A 143 28.18 4.48 3.61
CA LYS A 143 28.17 3.54 4.74
C LYS A 143 29.58 3.23 5.21
N GLY A 144 29.85 3.53 6.49
CA GLY A 144 31.14 3.28 7.13
C GLY A 144 32.25 4.22 6.65
N ASN A 145 33.46 3.99 7.15
CA ASN A 145 34.61 4.89 6.99
C ASN A 145 35.48 4.58 5.75
N ASP A 146 35.06 3.64 4.90
CA ASP A 146 35.79 3.23 3.69
C ASP A 146 35.09 3.79 2.46
N PRO A 147 35.60 4.88 1.84
CA PRO A 147 34.97 5.51 0.69
C PRO A 147 34.89 4.61 -0.55
N SER A 148 35.73 3.57 -0.64
CA SER A 148 35.66 2.62 -1.75
C SER A 148 34.39 1.75 -1.74
N LYS A 149 33.71 1.69 -0.59
CA LYS A 149 32.43 0.98 -0.40
C LYS A 149 31.21 1.89 -0.47
N TRP A 150 31.42 3.17 -0.75
CA TRP A 150 30.32 4.11 -0.93
C TRP A 150 29.70 3.94 -2.31
N GLY A 151 28.38 3.87 -2.36
CA GLY A 151 27.62 3.84 -3.62
C GLY A 151 27.03 5.22 -3.88
N SER A 152 27.58 5.98 -4.83
CA SER A 152 27.00 7.27 -5.24
C SER A 152 26.25 7.15 -6.57
N GLY A 153 25.13 7.86 -6.68
CA GLY A 153 24.30 7.87 -7.88
C GLY A 153 23.76 6.49 -8.26
N CYS A 154 23.37 5.68 -7.27
CA CYS A 154 22.75 4.39 -7.51
C CYS A 154 21.41 4.60 -8.22
N GLY A 155 21.29 4.09 -9.45
CA GLY A 155 20.08 4.23 -10.25
C GLY A 155 18.89 3.52 -9.61
N ILE A 156 17.70 4.07 -9.83
CA ILE A 156 16.43 3.52 -9.33
C ILE A 156 15.54 3.15 -10.50
N TYR A 157 15.01 1.93 -10.49
CA TYR A 157 14.23 1.35 -11.59
C TYR A 157 12.96 0.71 -11.07
N GLN A 158 11.93 0.61 -11.90
CA GLN A 158 10.67 -0.04 -11.51
C GLN A 158 10.51 -1.45 -12.10
N THR A 159 11.45 -1.88 -12.94
CA THR A 159 11.41 -3.20 -13.58
C THR A 159 12.83 -3.65 -13.89
N ILE A 160 13.14 -4.90 -13.55
CA ILE A 160 14.44 -5.53 -13.81
C ILE A 160 14.18 -6.83 -14.58
N THR A 161 14.72 -6.94 -15.78
CA THR A 161 14.66 -8.17 -16.59
C THR A 161 16.04 -8.81 -16.62
N LEU A 162 16.13 -10.04 -16.15
CA LEU A 162 17.28 -10.93 -16.36
C LEU A 162 17.05 -11.65 -17.68
N GLU A 163 17.83 -11.31 -18.69
CA GLU A 163 17.72 -11.90 -20.03
C GLU A 163 18.59 -13.16 -20.12
N GLU A 164 18.08 -14.16 -20.84
CA GLU A 164 18.80 -15.42 -21.08
C GLU A 164 19.27 -16.11 -19.78
N VAL A 165 18.40 -16.13 -18.75
CA VAL A 165 18.63 -16.93 -17.53
C VAL A 165 18.80 -18.40 -17.92
N TYR A 166 18.00 -18.85 -18.87
CA TYR A 166 18.28 -20.03 -19.69
C TYR A 166 18.21 -19.61 -21.17
N PRO A 167 18.72 -20.43 -22.12
CA PRO A 167 18.57 -20.12 -23.53
C PRO A 167 17.11 -19.86 -23.91
N ASN A 168 16.82 -18.69 -24.46
CA ASN A 168 15.49 -18.19 -24.81
C ASN A 168 14.51 -18.02 -23.62
N ILE A 169 14.99 -17.92 -22.38
CA ILE A 169 14.14 -17.73 -21.20
C ILE A 169 14.63 -16.53 -20.38
N ASP A 170 13.76 -15.54 -20.25
CA ASP A 170 14.01 -14.34 -19.45
C ASP A 170 13.20 -14.41 -18.14
N VAL A 171 13.68 -13.72 -17.10
CA VAL A 171 12.94 -13.54 -15.84
C VAL A 171 12.81 -12.05 -15.56
N ARG A 172 11.57 -11.59 -15.44
CA ARG A 172 11.25 -10.18 -15.29
C ARG A 172 10.64 -9.90 -13.92
N TYR A 173 11.31 -9.11 -13.10
CA TYR A 173 10.81 -8.60 -11.82
C TYR A 173 10.22 -7.22 -11.99
N TYR A 174 9.02 -7.01 -11.46
CA TYR A 174 8.32 -5.73 -11.56
C TYR A 174 7.36 -5.55 -10.39
N THR A 175 6.84 -4.33 -10.25
CA THR A 175 5.77 -4.07 -9.30
C THR A 175 4.42 -4.12 -9.98
N ASN A 176 3.45 -4.76 -9.35
CA ASN A 176 2.05 -4.65 -9.72
C ASN A 176 1.24 -4.33 -8.47
N TYR A 177 0.61 -3.15 -8.44
CA TYR A 177 -0.17 -2.65 -7.30
C TYR A 177 0.56 -2.71 -5.94
N GLY A 178 1.85 -2.34 -5.91
CA GLY A 178 2.68 -2.35 -4.69
C GLY A 178 3.24 -3.72 -4.30
N TYR A 179 2.89 -4.79 -5.03
CA TYR A 179 3.41 -6.13 -4.80
C TYR A 179 4.55 -6.47 -5.76
N LEU A 180 5.55 -7.18 -5.24
CA LEU A 180 6.60 -7.77 -6.05
C LEU A 180 5.98 -8.87 -6.91
N LYS A 181 6.14 -8.76 -8.22
CA LYS A 181 5.79 -9.79 -9.19
C LYS A 181 7.02 -10.22 -9.96
N TYR A 182 6.95 -11.43 -10.49
CA TYR A 182 7.87 -11.85 -11.52
C TYR A 182 7.18 -12.67 -12.60
N ASP A 183 7.63 -12.48 -13.83
CA ASP A 183 7.23 -13.29 -14.98
C ASP A 183 8.43 -14.12 -15.44
N ILE A 184 8.23 -15.41 -15.71
CA ILE A 184 9.18 -16.20 -16.50
C ILE A 184 8.69 -16.20 -17.95
N ILE A 185 9.50 -15.60 -18.83
CA ILE A 185 9.16 -15.36 -20.23
C ILE A 185 9.93 -16.36 -21.09
N VAL A 186 9.25 -17.38 -21.57
CA VAL A 186 9.80 -18.42 -22.44
C VAL A 186 9.55 -18.00 -23.88
N LYS A 187 10.60 -17.49 -24.54
CA LYS A 187 10.57 -17.10 -25.97
C LYS A 187 10.54 -18.37 -26.84
N PRO A 188 10.15 -18.26 -28.13
CA PRO A 188 10.16 -19.40 -29.04
C PRO A 188 11.51 -20.14 -29.03
N GLY A 189 11.46 -21.47 -28.87
CA GLY A 189 12.66 -22.31 -28.73
C GLY A 189 13.23 -22.42 -27.30
N GLY A 190 12.61 -21.81 -26.29
CA GLY A 190 12.95 -22.01 -24.88
C GLY A 190 12.41 -23.34 -24.32
N ASP A 191 13.23 -24.01 -23.50
CA ASP A 191 12.89 -25.30 -22.89
C ASP A 191 12.40 -25.12 -21.44
N VAL A 192 11.08 -25.18 -21.26
CA VAL A 192 10.39 -25.06 -19.96
C VAL A 192 10.92 -26.10 -18.94
N SER A 193 11.34 -27.28 -19.39
CA SER A 193 11.83 -28.35 -18.51
C SER A 193 13.15 -28.00 -17.81
N LYS A 194 13.89 -27.00 -18.32
CA LYS A 194 15.11 -26.50 -17.69
C LYS A 194 14.84 -25.61 -16.48
N ILE A 195 13.65 -24.99 -16.41
CA ILE A 195 13.30 -24.09 -15.32
C ILE A 195 13.23 -24.87 -14.00
N ALA A 196 14.16 -24.55 -13.09
CA ALA A 196 14.26 -25.14 -11.77
C ALA A 196 14.66 -24.09 -10.74
N LEU A 197 13.78 -23.85 -9.76
CA LEU A 197 14.00 -22.87 -8.70
C LEU A 197 14.36 -23.62 -7.42
N LYS A 198 15.62 -23.57 -6.99
CA LYS A 198 16.06 -24.18 -5.74
C LYS A 198 15.87 -23.21 -4.58
N TYR A 199 15.06 -23.62 -3.62
CA TYR A 199 14.88 -22.90 -2.36
C TYR A 199 15.88 -23.43 -1.33
N SER A 200 16.64 -22.52 -0.73
CA SER A 200 17.60 -22.81 0.34
C SER A 200 17.38 -21.85 1.50
N GLY A 201 17.43 -22.37 2.73
CA GLY A 201 17.15 -21.59 3.95
C GLY A 201 15.69 -21.69 4.43
N VAL A 202 14.79 -22.31 3.66
CA VAL A 202 13.39 -22.55 4.07
C VAL A 202 13.28 -23.79 4.95
N ASP A 203 12.35 -23.77 5.91
CA ASP A 203 12.10 -24.90 6.83
C ASP A 203 11.34 -26.03 6.13
N HIS A 204 10.43 -25.68 5.23
CA HIS A 204 9.65 -26.63 4.45
C HIS A 204 9.13 -25.99 3.16
N LEU A 205 9.06 -26.78 2.09
CA LEU A 205 8.55 -26.36 0.79
C LEU A 205 7.60 -27.42 0.24
N GLN A 206 6.37 -27.04 -0.08
CA GLN A 206 5.38 -27.98 -0.58
C GLN A 206 4.33 -27.31 -1.46
N THR A 207 3.56 -28.13 -2.18
CA THR A 207 2.35 -27.66 -2.86
C THR A 207 1.11 -28.10 -2.10
N LYS A 208 0.12 -27.22 -1.99
CA LYS A 208 -1.20 -27.51 -1.41
C LYS A 208 -2.24 -26.68 -2.13
N ASN A 209 -3.36 -27.30 -2.53
CA ASN A 209 -4.45 -26.61 -3.25
C ASN A 209 -3.99 -25.82 -4.49
N LYS A 210 -2.99 -26.33 -5.22
CA LYS A 210 -2.31 -25.68 -6.37
C LYS A 210 -1.42 -24.48 -6.02
N GLU A 211 -1.32 -24.11 -4.74
CA GLU A 211 -0.44 -23.07 -4.23
C GLU A 211 0.94 -23.65 -3.84
N LEU A 212 1.97 -22.83 -3.84
CA LEU A 212 3.28 -23.12 -3.28
C LEU A 212 3.34 -22.54 -1.86
N LEU A 213 3.57 -23.40 -0.87
CA LEU A 213 3.75 -23.01 0.53
C LEU A 213 5.23 -23.03 0.89
N ILE A 214 5.72 -21.89 1.37
CA ILE A 214 7.13 -21.69 1.76
C ILE A 214 7.16 -21.40 3.26
N LYS A 215 7.55 -22.40 4.05
CA LYS A 215 7.64 -22.25 5.51
C LYS A 215 9.01 -21.69 5.91
N THR A 216 8.99 -20.72 6.79
CA THR A 216 10.16 -20.10 7.42
C THR A 216 9.98 -20.10 8.94
N SER A 217 11.02 -19.69 9.66
CA SER A 217 10.96 -19.51 11.11
C SER A 217 10.04 -18.37 11.55
N LEU A 218 9.57 -17.54 10.61
CA LEU A 218 8.70 -16.39 10.87
C LEU A 218 7.24 -16.62 10.42
N GLY A 219 6.96 -17.70 9.71
CA GLY A 219 5.61 -18.01 9.22
C GLY A 219 5.61 -18.82 7.93
N GLU A 220 4.47 -18.82 7.25
CA GLU A 220 4.30 -19.47 5.95
C GLU A 220 3.97 -18.42 4.90
N LEU A 221 4.77 -18.32 3.84
CA LEU A 221 4.41 -17.58 2.63
C LEU A 221 3.64 -18.49 1.68
N LYS A 222 2.77 -17.88 0.89
CA LYS A 222 1.99 -18.57 -0.13
C LYS A 222 2.13 -17.87 -1.48
N GLU A 223 2.48 -18.64 -2.51
CA GLU A 223 2.34 -18.24 -3.90
C GLU A 223 1.17 -18.99 -4.51
N SER A 224 0.27 -18.28 -5.18
CA SER A 224 -0.86 -18.92 -5.85
C SER A 224 -0.40 -19.71 -7.07
N SER A 225 -1.30 -20.55 -7.58
CA SER A 225 -1.06 -21.30 -8.80
C SER A 225 -0.60 -20.37 -9.93
N PRO A 226 0.40 -20.77 -10.74
CA PRO A 226 0.92 -19.91 -11.80
C PRO A 226 -0.17 -19.55 -12.79
N TYR A 227 -0.35 -18.26 -13.04
CA TYR A 227 -1.15 -17.78 -14.16
C TYR A 227 -0.28 -17.82 -15.42
N THR A 228 -0.47 -18.86 -16.23
CA THR A 228 0.34 -19.09 -17.42
C THR A 228 -0.47 -18.80 -18.68
N TYR A 229 0.11 -18.09 -19.65
CA TYR A 229 -0.61 -17.74 -20.87
C TYR A 229 0.30 -17.55 -22.09
N GLN A 230 -0.31 -17.62 -23.28
CA GLN A 230 0.27 -17.18 -24.55
C GLN A 230 -0.59 -16.07 -25.16
N ALA A 231 0.03 -15.16 -25.92
CA ALA A 231 -0.74 -14.20 -26.72
C ALA A 231 -1.50 -14.95 -27.82
N GLY A 232 -2.79 -14.67 -27.96
CA GLY A 232 -3.67 -15.19 -29.01
C GLY A 232 -4.37 -14.06 -29.77
N LEU A 233 -5.09 -14.43 -30.84
CA LEU A 233 -5.77 -13.49 -31.73
C LEU A 233 -6.80 -12.59 -31.03
N THR A 234 -7.40 -13.06 -29.93
CA THR A 234 -8.46 -12.36 -29.17
C THR A 234 -8.07 -12.03 -27.72
N GLY A 235 -6.78 -12.07 -27.39
CA GLY A 235 -6.28 -11.80 -26.03
C GLY A 235 -5.36 -12.89 -25.51
N LYS A 236 -5.25 -13.02 -24.18
CA LYS A 236 -4.42 -14.05 -23.54
C LYS A 236 -5.13 -15.40 -23.58
N LYS A 237 -4.52 -16.40 -24.19
CA LYS A 237 -4.93 -17.80 -24.06
C LYS A 237 -4.26 -18.40 -22.82
N GLU A 238 -5.05 -18.70 -21.80
CA GLU A 238 -4.56 -19.36 -20.60
C GLU A 238 -4.08 -20.79 -20.91
N ILE A 239 -2.96 -21.15 -20.30
CA ILE A 239 -2.30 -22.46 -20.42
C ILE A 239 -2.23 -23.07 -19.03
N ASN A 240 -2.62 -24.33 -18.92
CA ASN A 240 -2.58 -25.02 -17.64
C ASN A 240 -1.13 -25.21 -17.16
N CYS A 241 -0.86 -24.77 -15.94
CA CYS A 241 0.43 -24.86 -15.28
C CYS A 241 0.22 -25.22 -13.81
N LYS A 242 1.10 -26.07 -13.27
CA LYS A 242 1.15 -26.34 -11.84
C LYS A 242 2.59 -26.45 -11.35
N TYR A 243 2.79 -26.11 -10.08
CA TYR A 243 4.03 -26.40 -9.39
C TYR A 243 4.22 -27.90 -9.18
N THR A 244 5.47 -28.33 -9.29
CA THR A 244 5.96 -29.61 -8.77
C THR A 244 7.14 -29.32 -7.87
N VAL A 245 7.15 -29.92 -6.68
CA VAL A 245 8.20 -29.71 -5.68
C VAL A 245 8.86 -31.04 -5.38
N LYS A 246 10.19 -31.09 -5.50
CA LYS A 246 11.02 -32.21 -5.08
C LYS A 246 12.36 -31.69 -4.58
N ASP A 247 12.80 -32.13 -3.41
CA ASP A 247 14.09 -31.75 -2.81
C ASP A 247 14.30 -30.22 -2.73
N ASN A 248 13.26 -29.47 -2.33
CA ASN A 248 13.21 -28.00 -2.34
C ASN A 248 13.46 -27.35 -3.72
N VAL A 249 13.26 -28.10 -4.80
CA VAL A 249 13.29 -27.58 -6.17
C VAL A 249 11.87 -27.46 -6.69
N VAL A 250 11.47 -26.25 -7.04
CA VAL A 250 10.21 -25.96 -7.73
C VAL A 250 10.43 -26.06 -9.23
N ARG A 251 9.56 -26.80 -9.90
CA ARG A 251 9.46 -26.87 -11.36
C ARG A 251 8.03 -26.63 -11.80
N PHE A 252 7.86 -26.30 -13.07
CA PHE A 252 6.57 -26.00 -13.68
C PHE A 252 6.17 -27.14 -14.62
N ASP A 253 5.05 -27.82 -14.32
CA ASP A 253 4.42 -28.77 -15.25
C ASP A 253 3.43 -27.99 -16.12
N VAL A 254 3.86 -27.66 -17.34
CA VAL A 254 3.09 -26.89 -18.33
C VAL A 254 2.67 -27.81 -19.47
N LYS A 255 1.38 -27.76 -19.84
CA LYS A 255 0.82 -28.61 -20.90
C LYS A 255 0.05 -27.80 -21.94
N GLY A 256 0.11 -28.25 -23.20
CA GLY A 256 -0.74 -27.74 -24.27
C GLY A 256 -0.40 -26.33 -24.77
N TYR A 257 0.84 -25.89 -24.60
CA TYR A 257 1.35 -24.63 -25.17
C TYR A 257 1.95 -24.84 -26.56
N ASP A 258 1.95 -23.79 -27.39
CA ASP A 258 2.64 -23.76 -28.68
C ASP A 258 4.11 -23.34 -28.49
N PRO A 259 5.11 -24.19 -28.77
CA PRO A 259 6.52 -23.85 -28.60
C PRO A 259 7.03 -22.76 -29.56
N LYS A 260 6.24 -22.38 -30.57
CA LYS A 260 6.57 -21.29 -31.52
C LYS A 260 6.07 -19.92 -31.06
N ALA A 261 5.31 -19.85 -29.97
CA ALA A 261 4.81 -18.60 -29.40
C ALA A 261 5.37 -18.38 -28.00
N THR A 262 5.55 -17.12 -27.61
CA THR A 262 6.03 -16.77 -26.26
C THR A 262 5.03 -17.25 -25.21
N LEU A 263 5.53 -18.00 -24.23
CA LEU A 263 4.81 -18.45 -23.05
C LEU A 263 5.24 -17.61 -21.86
N VAL A 264 4.28 -17.05 -21.12
CA VAL A 264 4.53 -16.31 -19.88
C VAL A 264 3.98 -17.10 -18.71
N ILE A 265 4.80 -17.33 -17.69
CA ILE A 265 4.42 -17.94 -16.41
C ILE A 265 4.49 -16.84 -15.34
N ASP A 266 3.34 -16.40 -14.82
CA ASP A 266 3.19 -15.39 -13.74
C ASP A 266 2.70 -16.07 -12.43
N PRO A 267 3.62 -16.52 -11.57
CA PRO A 267 3.28 -16.95 -10.22
C PRO A 267 2.89 -15.75 -9.35
N VAL A 268 1.62 -15.69 -8.95
CA VAL A 268 1.07 -14.54 -8.21
C VAL A 268 1.25 -14.74 -6.70
N ILE A 269 1.92 -13.81 -6.02
CA ILE A 269 1.79 -13.64 -4.57
C ILE A 269 0.46 -12.89 -4.32
N VAL A 270 -0.53 -13.55 -3.71
CA VAL A 270 -1.91 -13.01 -3.69
C VAL A 270 -2.15 -11.95 -2.61
N PHE A 271 -1.67 -12.09 -1.38
CA PHE A 271 -1.54 -10.98 -0.41
C PHE A 271 -0.85 -11.43 0.89
N CYS A 272 -0.23 -10.47 1.58
CA CYS A 272 -0.21 -10.38 3.04
C CYS A 272 -0.35 -8.87 3.32
N SER A 273 -1.50 -8.46 3.84
CA SER A 273 -1.79 -7.05 4.15
C SER A 273 -2.29 -6.95 5.58
N PHE A 274 -1.71 -6.04 6.33
CA PHE A 274 -2.20 -5.59 7.63
C PHE A 274 -2.77 -4.18 7.44
N SER A 275 -3.77 -3.81 8.24
CA SER A 275 -4.48 -2.52 8.13
C SER A 275 -3.58 -1.29 8.20
N GLY A 276 -2.32 -1.43 8.65
CA GLY A 276 -1.41 -0.32 8.90
C GLY A 276 -1.88 0.58 10.05
N SER A 277 -2.87 0.12 10.84
CA SER A 277 -3.37 0.82 12.01
C SER A 277 -2.25 0.99 13.03
N ARG A 278 -2.08 2.21 13.53
CA ARG A 278 -1.12 2.55 14.58
C ARG A 278 -1.64 2.25 16.00
N GLY A 279 -2.91 1.90 16.12
CA GLY A 279 -3.53 1.49 17.37
C GLY A 279 -4.23 0.13 17.31
N ASP A 280 -4.53 -0.43 18.49
CA ASP A 280 -5.19 -1.72 18.64
C ASP A 280 -6.54 -1.76 17.89
N ASN A 281 -6.74 -2.82 17.10
CA ASN A 281 -7.94 -3.02 16.29
C ASN A 281 -8.33 -4.49 16.28
N TRP A 282 -9.62 -4.77 16.49
CA TRP A 282 -10.21 -6.10 16.31
C TRP A 282 -11.16 -6.08 15.11
N GLY A 283 -10.90 -6.93 14.12
CA GLY A 283 -11.74 -7.07 12.93
C GLY A 283 -12.92 -8.00 13.18
N PHE A 284 -14.16 -7.52 12.96
CA PHE A 284 -15.37 -8.32 13.21
C PHE A 284 -16.12 -8.71 11.93
N THR A 285 -16.06 -7.91 10.87
CA THR A 285 -16.91 -8.13 9.69
C THR A 285 -16.35 -7.48 8.44
N ALA A 286 -16.67 -8.06 7.27
CA ALA A 286 -16.32 -7.55 5.97
C ALA A 286 -17.37 -7.94 4.93
N THR A 287 -17.49 -7.18 3.85
CA THR A 287 -18.38 -7.45 2.70
C THR A 287 -17.80 -6.85 1.43
N TYR A 288 -18.31 -7.24 0.26
CA TYR A 288 -17.92 -6.65 -1.02
C TYR A 288 -19.02 -5.76 -1.61
N GLY A 289 -18.64 -4.77 -2.42
CA GLY A 289 -19.53 -3.94 -3.22
C GLY A 289 -19.75 -4.48 -4.64
N PRO A 290 -20.76 -3.98 -5.38
CA PRO A 290 -21.06 -4.42 -6.75
C PRO A 290 -19.94 -4.15 -7.76
N ASP A 291 -19.09 -3.16 -7.49
CA ASP A 291 -17.87 -2.83 -8.24
C ASP A 291 -16.68 -3.75 -7.89
N GLY A 292 -16.88 -4.70 -6.98
CA GLY A 292 -15.86 -5.60 -6.43
C GLY A 292 -15.08 -5.02 -5.26
N SER A 293 -15.32 -3.76 -4.87
CA SER A 293 -14.65 -3.12 -3.73
C SER A 293 -14.86 -3.90 -2.44
N MET A 294 -13.93 -3.83 -1.49
CA MET A 294 -14.06 -4.53 -0.22
C MET A 294 -14.27 -3.55 0.92
N PHE A 295 -15.29 -3.79 1.74
CA PHE A 295 -15.53 -3.07 2.98
C PHE A 295 -15.06 -3.93 4.16
N GLY A 296 -14.28 -3.34 5.05
CA GLY A 296 -13.93 -3.90 6.35
C GLY A 296 -14.51 -3.05 7.47
N GLY A 297 -14.98 -3.72 8.53
CA GLY A 297 -15.52 -3.09 9.72
C GLY A 297 -14.90 -3.66 10.99
N GLY A 298 -14.47 -2.76 11.88
CA GLY A 298 -14.05 -3.08 13.24
C GLY A 298 -14.44 -1.97 14.20
N TYR A 299 -13.84 -2.00 15.39
CA TYR A 299 -13.78 -0.81 16.25
C TYR A 299 -12.34 -0.56 16.67
N ASN A 300 -12.06 0.71 16.98
CA ASN A 300 -10.78 1.18 17.47
C ASN A 300 -10.91 1.57 18.93
N LEU A 301 -9.82 1.45 19.70
CA LEU A 301 -9.73 1.88 21.10
C LEU A 301 -9.07 3.26 21.26
N GLU A 302 -8.44 3.76 20.19
CA GLU A 302 -7.65 4.98 20.23
C GLU A 302 -7.57 5.69 18.86
N PRO A 303 -7.15 6.97 18.83
CA PRO A 303 -6.90 7.70 17.59
C PRO A 303 -5.76 7.06 16.76
N GLY A 304 -5.84 7.17 15.43
CA GLY A 304 -4.77 6.70 14.54
C GLY A 304 -5.23 5.78 13.39
N TYR A 305 -6.52 5.55 13.26
CA TYR A 305 -7.11 4.86 12.10
C TYR A 305 -6.90 5.72 10.85
N PRO A 306 -6.61 5.12 9.67
CA PRO A 306 -6.33 5.87 8.47
C PRO A 306 -7.64 6.38 7.87
N VAL A 307 -8.30 7.36 8.48
CA VAL A 307 -9.52 8.00 7.96
C VAL A 307 -9.23 8.79 6.67
N SER A 308 -10.23 8.92 5.81
CA SER A 308 -10.17 9.79 4.63
C SER A 308 -10.36 11.25 5.03
N THR A 309 -9.64 12.15 4.35
CA THR A 309 -9.89 13.59 4.47
C THR A 309 -11.33 13.88 4.05
N GLY A 310 -12.09 14.55 4.92
CA GLY A 310 -13.51 14.82 4.68
C GLY A 310 -14.43 13.60 4.86
N ALA A 311 -13.94 12.51 5.48
CA ALA A 311 -14.79 11.39 5.87
C ALA A 311 -15.92 11.81 6.82
N PHE A 312 -16.93 10.94 6.93
CA PHE A 312 -18.10 11.16 7.79
C PHE A 312 -17.71 11.57 9.22
N GLN A 313 -16.77 10.86 9.82
CA GLN A 313 -16.13 11.24 11.07
C GLN A 313 -14.63 10.96 10.98
N THR A 314 -13.83 12.00 11.21
CA THR A 314 -12.38 11.96 11.08
C THR A 314 -11.64 11.87 12.41
N ASN A 315 -12.34 12.14 13.52
CA ASN A 315 -11.77 12.06 14.87
C ASN A 315 -12.41 10.90 15.63
N PHE A 316 -11.59 10.23 16.43
CA PHE A 316 -12.04 9.28 17.44
C PHE A 316 -12.69 10.06 18.60
N SER A 317 -13.89 9.65 19.01
CA SER A 317 -14.73 10.46 19.93
C SER A 317 -15.09 9.74 21.23
N GLY A 318 -14.98 8.42 21.31
CA GLY A 318 -15.42 7.63 22.45
C GLY A 318 -14.34 6.82 23.16
N ALA A 319 -14.75 5.76 23.84
CA ALA A 319 -13.86 4.74 24.39
C ALA A 319 -13.60 3.62 23.38
N THR A 320 -14.60 3.34 22.52
CA THR A 320 -14.41 2.64 21.25
C THR A 320 -15.28 3.26 20.17
N ASP A 321 -14.73 3.49 18.99
CA ASP A 321 -15.50 3.95 17.82
C ASP A 321 -15.50 2.87 16.75
N ILE A 322 -16.62 2.69 16.06
CA ILE A 322 -16.65 1.85 14.86
C ILE A 322 -15.71 2.46 13.82
N SER A 323 -14.99 1.61 13.11
CA SER A 323 -14.15 2.00 12.00
C SER A 323 -14.53 1.23 10.75
N ILE A 324 -14.73 1.97 9.67
CA ILE A 324 -15.07 1.43 8.36
C ILE A 324 -13.96 1.77 7.40
N ILE A 325 -13.55 0.82 6.58
CA ILE A 325 -12.65 1.02 5.44
C ILE A 325 -13.24 0.43 4.18
N LYS A 326 -13.25 1.19 3.08
CA LYS A 326 -13.49 0.72 1.73
C LYS A 326 -12.15 0.64 1.01
N LEU A 327 -11.85 -0.53 0.47
CA LEU A 327 -10.70 -0.79 -0.39
C LEU A 327 -11.16 -0.97 -1.84
N THR A 328 -10.28 -0.68 -2.79
CA THR A 328 -10.50 -1.04 -4.20
C THR A 328 -10.69 -2.55 -4.36
N PRO A 329 -11.23 -3.03 -5.49
CA PRO A 329 -11.53 -4.47 -5.66
C PRO A 329 -10.35 -5.42 -5.51
N ASN A 330 -9.14 -4.92 -5.74
CA ASN A 330 -7.88 -5.62 -5.55
C ASN A 330 -7.28 -5.45 -4.14
N GLY A 331 -7.99 -4.81 -3.21
CA GLY A 331 -7.58 -4.59 -1.82
C GLY A 331 -6.41 -3.61 -1.64
N THR A 332 -6.00 -2.88 -2.68
CA THR A 332 -4.70 -2.17 -2.69
C THR A 332 -4.78 -0.70 -2.34
N ASN A 333 -5.88 -0.01 -2.63
CA ASN A 333 -6.05 1.38 -2.26
C ASN A 333 -7.23 1.53 -1.31
N ARG A 334 -7.03 2.31 -0.26
CA ARG A 334 -8.11 2.82 0.58
C ARG A 334 -8.92 3.85 -0.20
N VAL A 335 -10.10 3.45 -0.68
CA VAL A 335 -11.07 4.34 -1.33
C VAL A 335 -11.68 5.29 -0.30
N TYR A 336 -12.06 4.75 0.85
CA TYR A 336 -12.72 5.49 1.91
C TYR A 336 -12.37 4.89 3.27
N ALA A 337 -12.29 5.71 4.31
CA ALA A 337 -12.28 5.22 5.68
C ALA A 337 -12.82 6.28 6.63
N THR A 338 -13.51 5.84 7.68
CA THR A 338 -14.14 6.73 8.65
C THR A 338 -14.21 6.09 10.01
N TYR A 339 -14.26 6.92 11.05
CA TYR A 339 -14.85 6.53 12.33
C TYR A 339 -16.38 6.65 12.27
N ILE A 340 -17.06 6.03 13.22
CA ILE A 340 -18.48 6.20 13.49
C ILE A 340 -18.65 5.95 15.00
N GLY A 341 -18.92 6.99 15.77
CA GLY A 341 -19.04 6.86 17.22
C GLY A 341 -19.51 8.13 17.92
N GLY A 342 -19.92 7.96 19.18
CA GLY A 342 -20.23 9.03 20.10
C GLY A 342 -19.14 9.12 21.18
N SER A 343 -19.52 9.49 22.40
CA SER A 343 -18.58 9.63 23.53
C SER A 343 -18.31 8.35 24.32
N SER A 344 -18.94 7.23 23.97
CA SER A 344 -18.85 5.97 24.71
C SER A 344 -18.40 4.80 23.82
N ASP A 345 -18.86 3.59 24.09
CA ASP A 345 -18.43 2.38 23.42
C ASP A 345 -19.33 2.09 22.21
N GLU A 346 -18.74 1.97 21.02
CA GLU A 346 -19.39 1.50 19.79
C GLU A 346 -18.75 0.24 19.23
N GLN A 347 -19.59 -0.63 18.66
CA GLN A 347 -19.17 -1.89 18.07
C GLN A 347 -19.95 -2.20 16.80
N VAL A 348 -19.24 -2.64 15.77
CA VAL A 348 -19.83 -3.14 14.52
C VAL A 348 -19.93 -4.65 14.57
N HIS A 349 -21.07 -5.19 14.13
CA HIS A 349 -21.32 -6.62 14.12
C HIS A 349 -21.47 -7.17 12.70
N SER A 350 -22.07 -6.40 11.78
CA SER A 350 -22.33 -6.86 10.42
C SER A 350 -22.29 -5.71 9.42
N LEU A 351 -21.84 -6.02 8.21
CA LEU A 351 -21.86 -5.15 7.04
C LEU A 351 -22.56 -5.86 5.89
N VAL A 352 -23.44 -5.14 5.19
CA VAL A 352 -24.02 -5.58 3.92
C VAL A 352 -24.01 -4.41 2.95
N VAL A 353 -23.82 -4.68 1.65
CA VAL A 353 -23.88 -3.64 0.61
C VAL A 353 -25.14 -3.84 -0.21
N ASP A 354 -25.87 -2.75 -0.46
CA ASP A 354 -27.06 -2.80 -1.32
C ASP A 354 -26.69 -2.80 -2.82
N PRO A 355 -27.65 -3.07 -3.73
CA PRO A 355 -27.36 -3.10 -5.16
C PRO A 355 -26.89 -1.77 -5.76
N GLN A 356 -27.03 -0.66 -5.03
CA GLN A 356 -26.56 0.66 -5.43
C GLN A 356 -25.16 0.98 -4.89
N GLY A 357 -24.50 0.04 -4.19
CA GLY A 357 -23.16 0.20 -3.62
C GLY A 357 -23.12 0.87 -2.25
N ASN A 358 -24.27 1.16 -1.63
CA ASN A 358 -24.29 1.79 -0.31
C ASN A 358 -24.02 0.75 0.77
N LEU A 359 -23.17 1.09 1.73
CA LEU A 359 -22.87 0.24 2.87
C LEU A 359 -23.96 0.40 3.94
N VAL A 360 -24.60 -0.70 4.33
CA VAL A 360 -25.45 -0.79 5.51
C VAL A 360 -24.67 -1.53 6.59
N LEU A 361 -24.50 -0.87 7.74
CA LEU A 361 -23.87 -1.45 8.92
C LEU A 361 -24.91 -1.72 10.01
N ALA A 362 -24.71 -2.82 10.71
CA ALA A 362 -25.42 -3.17 11.93
C ALA A 362 -24.42 -3.30 13.08
N GLY A 363 -24.75 -2.70 14.21
CA GLY A 363 -23.87 -2.66 15.37
C GLY A 363 -24.63 -2.29 16.64
N ARG A 364 -23.89 -1.84 17.64
CA ARG A 364 -24.45 -1.29 18.87
C ARG A 364 -23.65 -0.08 19.37
N THR A 365 -24.33 0.82 20.05
CA THR A 365 -23.75 1.98 20.74
C THR A 365 -24.17 1.99 22.19
N LYS A 366 -23.27 2.47 23.04
CA LYS A 366 -23.54 2.85 24.43
C LYS A 366 -23.58 4.37 24.59
N SER A 367 -23.27 5.11 23.54
CA SER A 367 -23.33 6.57 23.54
C SER A 367 -24.78 7.04 23.67
N ALA A 368 -24.95 8.24 24.24
CA ALA A 368 -26.25 8.89 24.25
C ALA A 368 -26.80 9.02 22.82
N LEU A 369 -28.11 8.90 22.63
CA LEU A 369 -28.74 9.05 21.31
C LEU A 369 -29.18 10.50 21.02
N SER A 370 -28.62 11.46 21.76
CA SER A 370 -28.89 12.89 21.59
C SER A 370 -27.73 13.74 22.11
N GLY A 371 -27.69 15.00 21.68
CA GLY A 371 -26.69 15.97 22.13
C GLY A 371 -25.33 15.83 21.42
N PRO A 372 -24.38 16.74 21.75
CA PRO A 372 -23.09 16.85 21.05
C PRO A 372 -22.13 15.67 21.31
N ALA A 373 -22.43 14.85 22.32
CA ALA A 373 -21.64 13.68 22.71
C ALA A 373 -22.32 12.35 22.30
N GLY A 374 -23.40 12.43 21.51
CA GLY A 374 -24.22 11.29 21.15
C GLY A 374 -23.77 10.56 19.89
N PHE A 375 -24.30 9.35 19.69
CA PHE A 375 -24.12 8.61 18.45
C PHE A 375 -24.67 9.43 17.26
N PRO A 376 -23.99 9.45 16.09
CA PRO A 376 -24.36 10.34 15.00
C PRO A 376 -25.64 9.87 14.28
N LEU A 377 -26.77 10.46 14.69
CA LEU A 377 -28.09 10.27 14.06
C LEU A 377 -28.32 11.28 12.93
N LYS A 378 -28.97 10.86 11.85
CA LYS A 378 -29.19 11.71 10.67
C LYS A 378 -30.26 12.77 10.92
N ASN A 379 -31.38 12.38 11.54
CA ASN A 379 -32.52 13.24 11.86
C ASN A 379 -32.72 13.40 13.37
N GLY A 380 -31.66 13.17 14.16
CA GLY A 380 -31.71 13.24 15.62
C GLY A 380 -32.73 12.25 16.20
N ALA A 381 -33.50 12.69 17.20
CA ALA A 381 -34.45 11.85 17.93
C ALA A 381 -35.53 11.19 17.04
N ALA A 382 -35.79 11.70 15.83
CA ALA A 382 -36.74 11.10 14.90
C ALA A 382 -36.29 9.74 14.33
N ASP A 383 -34.99 9.43 14.40
CA ASP A 383 -34.45 8.13 13.98
C ASP A 383 -34.51 7.06 15.09
N ILE A 384 -34.95 7.43 16.31
CA ILE A 384 -34.97 6.55 17.47
C ILE A 384 -36.27 5.74 17.51
N VAL A 385 -36.15 4.42 17.66
CA VAL A 385 -37.29 3.49 17.81
C VAL A 385 -37.20 2.80 19.17
N GLY A 386 -38.19 3.05 20.02
CA GLY A 386 -38.29 2.46 21.36
C GLY A 386 -37.67 3.34 22.47
N PRO A 387 -37.70 2.86 23.73
CA PRO A 387 -37.30 3.64 24.90
C PRO A 387 -35.78 3.79 25.06
N CYS A 388 -34.99 2.99 24.35
CA CYS A 388 -33.52 2.90 24.44
C CYS A 388 -32.98 2.53 25.83
N GLY A 389 -31.66 2.39 25.99
CA GLY A 389 -31.08 1.91 27.24
C GLY A 389 -29.56 1.98 27.32
N GLY A 390 -28.94 1.00 28.02
CA GLY A 390 -27.49 0.98 28.19
C GLY A 390 -26.74 0.64 26.90
N TRP A 391 -27.21 -0.33 26.13
CA TRP A 391 -26.71 -0.63 24.80
C TRP A 391 -27.88 -0.63 23.83
N ASP A 392 -27.73 0.12 22.75
CA ASP A 392 -28.75 0.25 21.72
C ASP A 392 -28.23 -0.25 20.38
N ILE A 393 -29.10 -0.93 19.63
CA ILE A 393 -28.78 -1.44 18.29
C ILE A 393 -28.77 -0.25 17.32
N VAL A 394 -27.73 -0.19 16.50
CA VAL A 394 -27.61 0.79 15.43
C VAL A 394 -27.72 0.10 14.09
N LEU A 395 -28.57 0.64 13.22
CA LEU A 395 -28.55 0.39 11.78
C LEU A 395 -28.23 1.71 11.08
N MET A 396 -27.15 1.74 10.32
CA MET A 396 -26.71 2.94 9.62
C MET A 396 -26.37 2.62 8.18
N LYS A 397 -26.79 3.52 7.27
CA LYS A 397 -26.49 3.42 5.85
C LYS A 397 -25.57 4.56 5.43
N LEU A 398 -24.37 4.23 4.97
CA LEU A 398 -23.44 5.16 4.34
C LEU A 398 -23.68 5.15 2.84
N LYS A 399 -23.96 6.32 2.28
CA LYS A 399 -24.03 6.51 0.83
C LYS A 399 -22.63 6.76 0.27
N GLU A 400 -22.39 6.22 -0.91
CA GLU A 400 -21.24 6.62 -1.73
C GLU A 400 -21.42 7.98 -2.38
#